data_AF-A0A8T6VEK6-F1
#
_entry.id   AF-A0A8T6VEK6-F1
#
_cell.length_a   1.000
_cell.length_b   1.000
_cell.length_c   1.000
_cell.angle_alpha   90.00
_cell.angle_beta   90.00
_cell.angle_gamma   90.00
#
_symmetry.space_group_name_H-M   'P 1'
#
loop_
_entity.id
_entity.type
_entity.pdbx_description
1 polymer ?
#
loop_
_entity_poly.entity_id
_entity_poly.type
_entity_poly.pdbx_seq_one_letter_code
_entity_poly.pdbx_strand_id
1 'polypeptide(L)' 'DSFVAVPTGGLIIASALAIETVKPLIYVRNKSKDYGTSKLVEGSTYPEMKVVIIDDVCTTGGS' A
#
# COMPACT_ATOMS: atom_id res chain seq x y z
N ASP A 1 -9.58 -3.92 7.13
CA ASP A 1 -9.13 -2.82 8.01
C ASP A 1 -8.43 -1.71 7.24
N SER A 2 -7.51 -2.02 6.33
CA SER A 2 -6.84 -1.04 5.46
C SER A 2 -6.73 -1.52 4.02
N PHE A 3 -6.49 -0.59 3.10
CA PHE A 3 -5.96 -0.92 1.77
C PHE A 3 -4.44 -0.93 1.78
N VAL A 4 -3.84 -1.81 0.97
CA VAL A 4 -2.42 -1.85 0.68
C VAL A 4 -2.24 -1.67 -0.82
N ALA A 5 -1.55 -0.61 -1.23
CA ALA A 5 -1.31 -0.35 -2.65
C ALA A 5 0.01 -0.93 -3.13
N VAL A 6 -0.03 -1.55 -4.30
CA VAL A 6 1.15 -1.81 -5.13
C VAL A 6 1.49 -0.52 -5.88
N PRO A 7 2.66 0.09 -5.69
CA PRO A 7 3.05 1.26 -6.45
C PRO A 7 3.45 0.91 -7.89
N THR A 8 3.27 1.79 -8.87
CA THR A 8 2.77 3.18 -8.73
C THR A 8 1.31 3.31 -9.18
N GLY A 9 0.84 2.48 -10.11
CA GLY A 9 -0.50 2.57 -10.69
C GLY A 9 -1.60 2.25 -9.67
N GLY A 10 -1.46 1.13 -8.95
CA GLY A 10 -2.37 0.74 -7.87
C GLY A 10 -2.53 1.79 -6.76
N LEU A 11 -1.53 2.64 -6.53
CA LEU A 11 -1.58 3.69 -5.50
C LEU A 11 -2.66 4.73 -5.76
N ILE A 12 -2.90 5.12 -7.01
CA ILE A 12 -3.91 6.12 -7.35
C ILE A 12 -5.32 5.56 -7.09
N ILE A 13 -5.56 4.31 -7.51
CA ILE A 13 -6.82 3.61 -7.31
C ILE A 13 -7.09 3.39 -5.81
N ALA A 14 -6.09 2.90 -5.08
CA ALA A 14 -6.19 2.67 -3.64
C ALA A 14 -6.41 3.98 -2.87
N SER A 15 -5.80 5.08 -3.30
CA SER A 15 -6.02 6.40 -2.69
C SER A 15 -7.46 6.88 -2.86
N ALA A 16 -8.02 6.77 -4.07
CA ALA A 16 -9.42 7.12 -4.31
C ALA A 16 -10.37 6.28 -3.45
N LEU A 17 -10.14 4.96 -3.38
CA LEU A 17 -10.96 4.04 -2.60
C LEU A 17 -10.83 4.27 -1.08
N ALA A 18 -9.63 4.56 -0.60
CA ALA A 18 -9.37 4.90 0.81
C ALA A 18 -10.13 6.16 1.23
N ILE A 19 -10.14 7.19 0.37
CA ILE A 19 -10.90 8.43 0.59
C ILE A 19 -12.41 8.14 0.59
N GLU A 20 -12.92 7.47 -0.44
CA GLU A 20 -14.35 7.19 -0.60
C GLU A 20 -14.91 6.35 0.55
N THR A 21 -14.15 5.37 1.01
CA THR A 21 -14.60 4.45 2.06
C THR A 21 -14.15 4.82 3.47
N VAL A 22 -13.44 5.95 3.61
CA VAL A 22 -12.88 6.46 4.87
C VAL A 22 -12.07 5.37 5.59
N LYS A 23 -11.13 4.76 4.85
CA LYS A 23 -10.26 3.71 5.37
C LYS A 23 -8.80 4.09 5.25
N PRO A 24 -7.94 3.60 6.15
CA PRO A 24 -6.51 3.80 6.05
C PRO A 24 -5.95 3.20 4.75
N LEU A 25 -4.82 3.78 4.32
CA LEU A 25 -4.04 3.34 3.19
C LEU A 25 -2.60 3.08 3.64
N ILE A 26 -2.05 1.97 3.18
CA ILE A 26 -0.67 1.54 3.33
C ILE A 26 -0.09 1.35 1.93
N TYR A 27 1.20 1.60 1.75
CA TYR A 27 1.90 1.18 0.53
C TYR A 27 3.36 0.84 0.81
N VAL A 28 3.95 0.02 -0.05
CA VAL A 28 5.36 -0.38 0.04
C VAL A 28 6.18 0.47 -0.91
N ARG A 29 7.34 1.00 -0.51
CA ARG A 29 8.23 1.75 -1.38
C ARG A 29 9.17 0.79 -2.14
N ASN A 30 9.42 1.08 -3.42
CA ASN A 30 10.36 0.28 -4.23
C ASN A 30 11.83 0.36 -3.78
N LYS A 31 12.19 1.39 -2.99
CA LYS A 31 13.51 1.54 -2.37
C LYS A 31 13.38 2.10 -0.96
N SER A 32 14.20 1.59 -0.04
CA SER A 32 14.36 2.15 1.30
C SER A 32 14.92 3.56 1.23
N LYS A 33 14.62 4.40 2.22
CA LYS A 33 15.33 5.69 2.38
C LYS A 33 16.78 5.41 2.78
N ASP A 34 17.71 6.19 2.24
CA ASP A 34 19.14 6.15 2.61
C ASP A 34 19.42 6.79 3.98
N TYR A 35 18.40 7.40 4.59
CA TYR A 35 18.47 8.05 5.91
C TYR A 35 17.17 7.84 6.71
N GLY A 36 17.27 7.84 8.04
CA GLY A 36 16.14 7.59 8.95
C GLY A 36 15.98 6.10 9.31
N THR A 37 14.74 5.62 9.48
CA THR A 37 14.43 4.24 9.92
C THR A 37 14.43 3.19 8.79
N SER A 38 14.78 3.59 7.57
CA SER A 38 14.81 2.73 6.36
C SER A 38 13.55 1.89 6.12
N LYS A 39 12.39 2.33 6.62
CA LYS A 39 11.13 1.60 6.46
C LYS A 39 10.71 1.55 4.99
N LEU A 40 10.41 0.33 4.53
CA LEU A 40 9.83 0.07 3.21
C LEU A 40 8.31 0.27 3.20
N VAL A 41 7.66 0.21 4.36
CA VAL A 41 6.20 0.35 4.49
C VAL A 41 5.87 1.75 5.02
N GLU A 42 4.99 2.45 4.32
CA GLU A 42 4.41 3.73 4.73
C GLU A 42 2.94 3.50 5.14
N GLY A 43 2.53 4.09 6.26
CA GLY A 43 1.24 3.85 6.91
C GLY A 43 1.35 3.08 8.23
N SER A 44 0.22 2.90 8.91
CA SER A 44 0.15 2.20 10.19
C SER A 44 -0.20 0.73 10.00
N THR A 45 0.52 -0.16 10.68
CA THR A 45 0.28 -1.61 10.66
C THR A 45 0.25 -2.15 12.08
N TYR A 46 -0.50 -3.23 12.28
CA TYR A 46 -0.54 -3.98 13.54
C TYR A 46 -0.67 -5.48 13.25
N PRO A 47 -0.28 -6.37 14.20
CA PRO A 47 -0.42 -7.82 14.02
C PRO A 47 -1.87 -8.23 13.74
N GLU A 48 -2.08 -9.25 12.91
CA GLU A 48 -3.41 -9.77 12.52
C GLU A 48 -4.32 -8.76 11.78
N MET A 49 -3.77 -7.62 11.33
CA MET A 49 -4.52 -6.65 10.54
C MET A 49 -5.01 -7.26 9.21
N LYS A 50 -6.32 -7.16 8.96
CA LYS A 50 -6.90 -7.61 7.69
C LYS A 50 -6.76 -6.52 6.63
N VAL A 51 -6.12 -6.84 5.52
CA VAL A 51 -5.85 -5.89 4.44
C VAL A 51 -6.41 -6.38 3.11
N VAL A 52 -6.69 -5.42 2.23
CA VAL A 52 -7.01 -5.67 0.82
C VAL A 52 -5.89 -5.08 -0.03
N ILE A 53 -5.25 -5.91 -0.84
CA ILE A 53 -4.19 -5.48 -1.75
C ILE A 53 -4.83 -4.96 -3.04
N ILE A 54 -4.36 -3.80 -3.49
CA ILE A 54 -4.86 -3.11 -4.69
C ILE A 54 -3.70 -2.89 -5.65
N ASP A 55 -3.89 -3.36 -6.87
CA ASP A 55 -2.97 -3.17 -8.00
C ASP A 55 -3.77 -2.73 -9.22
N ASP A 56 -3.14 -2.01 -10.15
CA ASP A 56 -3.81 -1.56 -11.38
C ASP A 56 -3.93 -2.69 -12.40
N VAL A 57 -2.86 -3.47 -12.60
CA VAL A 57 -2.85 -4.63 -13.48
C VAL A 57 -1.95 -5.72 -12.91
N CYS A 58 -2.51 -6.91 -12.70
CA CYS A 58 -1.74 -8.09 -12.32
C CYS A 58 -1.60 -9.04 -13.52
N THR A 59 -0.37 -9.37 -13.89
CA THR A 59 -0.07 -10.33 -14.98
C THR A 59 0.25 -11.71 -14.40
N THR A 60 1.48 -11.92 -13.94
CA THR A 60 1.93 -13.16 -13.28
C THR A 60 1.88 -13.06 -11.76
N GLY A 61 1.63 -11.87 -11.21
CA GLY A 61 1.58 -11.63 -9.77
C GLY A 61 2.93 -11.63 -9.06
N GLY A 62 4.04 -11.45 -9.79
CA GLY A 62 5.38 -11.36 -9.20
C GLY A 62 5.77 -9.98 -8.65
N SER A 63 4.81 -9.06 -8.51
CA SER A 63 4.99 -7.69 -8.03
C SER A 63 4.92 -7.62 -6.50
#